data_AF-B4FW99-F1
#
_entry.id   AF-B4FW99-F1
#
_cell.length_a   1.000
_cell.length_b   1.000
_cell.length_c   1.000
_cell.angle_alpha   90.00
_cell.angle_beta   90.00
_cell.angle_gamma   90.00
#
_symmetry.space_group_name_H-M   'P 1'
#
loop_
_entity.id
_entity.type
_entity.pdbx_description
1 polymer ?
#
loop_
_entity_poly.entity_id
_entity_poly.type
_entity_poly.pdbx_seq_one_letter_code
_entity_poly.pdbx_strand_id
1 'polypeptide(L)'
;MDLLHRSARTWSADFRASVGAMLDAVDAEFGKDDGSDKKPSASYLVPLQQCIFRFLCKAFVGADPSADWLVDNFGFTILDIWLALQILPTQKIGLVQPLEELLIHSFPLPSFLIWPGYYVLYRFIEKHGAEAVAYAEAQHGIGKKDAINNMLFVLGFNAFGGFSVFLPFLVAKVGGAPALRERLRDEVRRAMVGKDGEFGFATVREDMPLVRSTVYEMLRMQPPVPLQFGRARRDFVLRSHGGAAYQVSAGEVLCGYQPLAMRDPEVFERPEEFVPERFLGDEGARLLQHLFWSNGPETAQPGPGNKQCAAKEVVVDTACMLLAELFRRYDDFEVEGTSFTKLVKRQASPSVAQAAAAAGAQQ
;
A
#
# COMPACT_ATOMS: atom_id res chain seq x y z
N MET A 1 13.77 10.25 -2.66
CA MET A 1 12.99 11.04 -3.63
C MET A 1 13.47 10.77 -5.04
N ASP A 2 14.73 11.06 -5.37
CA ASP A 2 15.23 10.96 -6.74
C ASP A 2 15.10 9.56 -7.37
N LEU A 3 15.35 8.49 -6.60
CA LEU A 3 15.12 7.13 -7.08
C LEU A 3 13.65 6.87 -7.45
N LEU A 4 12.69 7.45 -6.70
CA LEU A 4 11.26 7.37 -7.02
C LEU A 4 10.91 8.17 -8.28
N HIS A 5 11.53 9.34 -8.49
CA HIS A 5 11.33 10.12 -9.71
C HIS A 5 11.88 9.41 -10.94
N ARG A 6 13.04 8.74 -10.82
CA ARG A 6 13.62 7.93 -11.91
C ARG A 6 12.70 6.77 -12.27
N SER A 7 12.13 6.10 -11.28
CA SER A 7 11.27 4.96 -11.48
C SER A 7 9.85 5.30 -11.94
N ALA A 8 9.42 6.55 -11.79
CA ALA A 8 8.10 7.00 -12.24
C ALA A 8 7.79 6.66 -13.71
N ARG A 9 8.81 6.52 -14.57
CA ARG A 9 8.65 6.14 -15.98
C ARG A 9 8.23 4.69 -16.20
N THR A 10 8.65 3.78 -15.33
CA THR A 10 8.35 2.33 -15.46
C THR A 10 7.38 1.84 -14.41
N TRP A 11 7.19 2.59 -13.31
CA TRP A 11 6.37 2.24 -12.16
C TRP A 11 5.01 1.68 -12.55
N SER A 12 4.26 2.38 -13.38
CA SER A 12 2.91 1.95 -13.77
C SER A 12 2.92 0.66 -14.59
N ALA A 13 3.90 0.47 -15.48
CA ALA A 13 4.00 -0.76 -16.28
C ALA A 13 4.45 -1.96 -15.42
N ASP A 14 5.49 -1.76 -14.61
CA ASP A 14 6.03 -2.79 -13.72
C ASP A 14 4.99 -3.22 -12.68
N PHE A 15 4.24 -2.27 -12.12
CA PHE A 15 3.21 -2.55 -11.14
C PHE A 15 2.06 -3.35 -11.76
N ARG A 16 1.54 -2.94 -12.92
CA ARG A 16 0.47 -3.68 -13.61
C ARG A 16 0.90 -5.08 -14.01
N ALA A 17 2.11 -5.25 -14.54
CA ALA A 17 2.65 -6.57 -14.86
C ALA A 17 2.74 -7.46 -13.60
N SER A 18 3.21 -6.91 -12.48
CA SER A 18 3.33 -7.65 -11.22
C SER A 18 1.95 -8.03 -10.66
N VAL A 19 0.99 -7.10 -10.67
CA VAL A 19 -0.39 -7.36 -10.24
C VAL A 19 -1.08 -8.35 -11.18
N GLY A 20 -0.82 -8.27 -12.49
CA GLY A 20 -1.32 -9.23 -13.47
C GLY A 20 -0.90 -10.66 -13.13
N ALA A 21 0.40 -10.88 -12.92
CA ALA A 21 0.95 -12.17 -12.52
C ALA A 21 0.41 -12.66 -11.16
N MET A 22 0.22 -11.75 -10.20
CA MET A 22 -0.42 -12.07 -8.92
C MET A 22 -1.86 -12.56 -9.12
N LEU A 23 -2.66 -11.85 -9.92
CA LEU A 23 -4.04 -12.21 -10.17
C LEU A 23 -4.17 -13.48 -11.02
N ASP A 24 -3.21 -13.79 -11.89
CA ASP A 24 -3.13 -15.08 -12.57
C ASP A 24 -2.95 -16.23 -11.58
N ALA A 25 -2.08 -16.06 -10.58
CA ALA A 25 -1.88 -17.06 -9.53
C ALA A 25 -3.12 -17.24 -8.65
N VAL A 26 -3.78 -16.13 -8.28
CA VAL A 26 -5.05 -16.15 -7.52
C VAL A 26 -6.16 -16.85 -8.32
N ASP A 27 -6.31 -16.54 -9.61
CA ASP A 27 -7.30 -17.20 -10.48
C ASP A 27 -7.04 -18.72 -10.56
N ALA A 28 -5.77 -19.11 -10.66
CA ALA A 28 -5.37 -20.51 -10.73
C ALA A 28 -5.63 -21.25 -9.41
N GLU A 29 -5.47 -20.60 -8.25
CA GLU A 29 -5.83 -21.17 -6.95
C GLU A 29 -7.35 -21.27 -6.80
N PHE A 30 -8.10 -20.22 -7.14
CA PHE A 30 -9.55 -20.17 -7.01
C PHE A 30 -10.26 -21.22 -7.88
N GLY A 31 -9.66 -21.57 -9.02
CA GLY A 31 -10.19 -22.59 -9.94
C GLY A 31 -9.84 -24.04 -9.59
N LYS A 32 -9.05 -24.29 -8.54
CA LYS A 32 -8.73 -25.66 -8.11
C LYS A 32 -9.93 -26.28 -7.39
N ASP A 33 -10.34 -27.44 -7.87
CA ASP A 33 -11.20 -28.35 -7.11
C ASP A 33 -10.32 -29.08 -6.09
N ASP A 34 -10.48 -28.75 -4.80
CA ASP A 34 -9.75 -29.40 -3.72
C ASP A 34 -10.46 -30.65 -3.17
N GLY A 35 -11.55 -31.08 -3.82
CA GLY A 35 -12.36 -32.24 -3.42
C GLY A 35 -13.12 -32.03 -2.12
N SER A 36 -13.19 -30.80 -1.59
CA SER A 36 -13.98 -30.46 -0.42
C SER A 36 -15.33 -29.84 -0.80
N ASP A 37 -16.35 -30.03 0.03
CA ASP A 37 -17.67 -29.38 -0.13
C ASP A 37 -17.62 -27.86 0.16
N LYS A 38 -16.43 -27.26 0.31
CA LYS A 38 -16.29 -25.83 0.61
C LYS A 38 -16.47 -25.01 -0.66
N LYS A 39 -17.00 -23.80 -0.49
CA LYS A 39 -17.05 -22.82 -1.58
C LYS A 39 -15.61 -22.50 -2.03
N PRO A 40 -15.37 -22.31 -3.33
CA PRO A 40 -14.06 -21.90 -3.84
C PRO A 40 -13.57 -20.62 -3.14
N SER A 41 -12.29 -20.62 -2.77
CA SER A 41 -11.64 -19.46 -2.18
C SER A 41 -10.17 -19.43 -2.56
N ALA A 42 -9.58 -18.24 -2.64
CA ALA A 42 -8.16 -18.07 -2.88
C ALA A 42 -7.60 -16.93 -2.03
N SER A 43 -6.53 -17.21 -1.29
CA SER A 43 -5.86 -16.19 -0.49
C SER A 43 -5.08 -15.24 -1.39
N TYR A 44 -5.23 -13.93 -1.17
CA TYR A 44 -4.43 -12.94 -1.90
C TYR A 44 -3.29 -12.35 -1.06
N LEU A 45 -3.21 -12.65 0.24
CA LEU A 45 -2.24 -12.01 1.14
C LEU A 45 -0.79 -12.26 0.71
N VAL A 46 -0.38 -13.53 0.67
CA VAL A 46 0.98 -13.91 0.29
C VAL A 46 1.29 -13.56 -1.17
N PRO A 47 0.40 -13.85 -2.15
CA PRO A 47 0.60 -13.39 -3.53
C PRO A 47 0.80 -11.87 -3.64
N LEU A 48 0.05 -11.08 -2.88
CA LEU A 48 0.17 -9.63 -2.86
C LEU A 48 1.50 -9.18 -2.25
N GLN A 49 1.95 -9.78 -1.17
CA GLN A 49 3.26 -9.47 -0.61
C GLN A 49 4.42 -9.83 -1.57
N GLN A 50 4.34 -11.00 -2.22
CA GLN A 50 5.31 -11.38 -3.26
C GLN A 50 5.28 -10.42 -4.46
N CYS A 51 4.08 -10.00 -4.88
CA CYS A 51 3.89 -8.97 -5.90
C CYS A 51 4.57 -7.67 -5.49
N ILE A 52 4.29 -7.14 -4.30
CA ILE A 52 4.88 -5.91 -3.76
C ILE A 52 6.41 -6.01 -3.71
N PHE A 53 6.95 -7.11 -3.19
CA PHE A 53 8.41 -7.32 -3.12
C PHE A 53 9.06 -7.28 -4.50
N ARG A 54 8.56 -8.08 -5.45
CA ARG A 54 9.10 -8.14 -6.82
C ARG A 54 9.00 -6.79 -7.52
N PHE A 55 7.83 -6.17 -7.42
CA PHE A 55 7.57 -4.85 -7.98
C PHE A 55 8.54 -3.80 -7.42
N LEU A 56 8.72 -3.72 -6.09
CA LEU A 56 9.59 -2.72 -5.48
C LEU A 56 11.07 -2.97 -5.77
N CYS A 57 11.52 -4.22 -5.88
CA CYS A 57 12.88 -4.51 -6.34
C CYS A 57 13.10 -3.93 -7.76
N LYS A 58 12.16 -4.13 -8.68
CA LYS A 58 12.26 -3.56 -10.03
C LYS A 58 12.19 -2.04 -10.02
N ALA A 59 11.12 -1.49 -9.45
CA ALA A 59 10.84 -0.07 -9.54
C ALA A 59 11.78 0.76 -8.65
N PHE A 60 12.04 0.37 -7.42
CA PHE A 60 12.84 1.19 -6.50
C PHE A 60 14.34 0.87 -6.54
N VAL A 61 14.70 -0.42 -6.57
CA VAL A 61 16.10 -0.85 -6.59
C VAL A 61 16.69 -0.84 -8.01
N GLY A 62 15.85 -1.01 -9.03
CA GLY A 62 16.30 -1.18 -10.41
C GLY A 62 16.76 -2.61 -10.72
N ALA A 63 16.34 -3.59 -9.92
CA ALA A 63 16.81 -4.97 -10.02
C ALA A 63 15.65 -5.97 -10.02
N ASP A 64 15.63 -6.87 -11.01
CA ASP A 64 14.67 -7.99 -11.03
C ASP A 64 15.15 -9.09 -10.08
N PRO A 65 14.35 -9.52 -9.07
CA PRO A 65 14.69 -10.66 -8.22
C PRO A 65 15.04 -11.92 -9.00
N SER A 66 14.49 -12.13 -10.21
CA SER A 66 14.80 -13.31 -11.03
C SER A 66 16.26 -13.37 -11.48
N ALA A 67 17.04 -12.30 -11.32
CA ALA A 67 18.46 -12.28 -11.59
C ALA A 67 19.30 -13.03 -10.54
N ASP A 68 18.72 -13.36 -9.39
CA ASP A 68 19.35 -14.14 -8.33
C ASP A 68 18.37 -15.20 -7.78
N TRP A 69 18.73 -16.47 -7.91
CA TRP A 69 17.85 -17.58 -7.55
C TRP A 69 17.42 -17.57 -6.07
N LEU A 70 18.32 -17.19 -5.15
CA LEU A 70 17.97 -17.14 -3.72
C LEU A 70 16.95 -16.03 -3.45
N VAL A 71 17.10 -14.89 -4.11
CA VAL A 71 16.21 -13.73 -3.94
C VAL A 71 14.86 -13.97 -4.60
N ASP A 72 14.84 -14.59 -5.79
CA ASP A 72 13.58 -14.91 -6.48
C ASP A 72 12.70 -15.86 -5.66
N ASN A 73 13.31 -16.86 -5.01
CA ASN A 73 12.59 -17.89 -4.27
C ASN A 73 12.36 -17.54 -2.78
N PHE A 74 13.28 -16.82 -2.15
CA PHE A 74 13.26 -16.58 -0.70
C PHE A 74 13.33 -15.10 -0.32
N GLY A 75 13.54 -14.18 -1.26
CA GLY A 75 13.78 -12.77 -0.97
C GLY A 75 12.63 -12.09 -0.22
N PHE A 76 11.39 -12.35 -0.63
CA PHE A 76 10.20 -11.89 0.10
C PHE A 76 10.18 -12.44 1.55
N THR A 77 10.35 -13.75 1.73
CA THR A 77 10.32 -14.39 3.06
C THR A 77 11.44 -13.85 3.96
N ILE A 78 12.64 -13.66 3.41
CA ILE A 78 13.77 -13.06 4.13
C ILE A 78 13.42 -11.64 4.59
N LEU A 79 12.85 -10.82 3.69
CA LEU A 79 12.49 -9.44 3.99
C LEU A 79 11.37 -9.36 5.03
N ASP A 80 10.39 -10.26 4.95
CA ASP A 80 9.25 -10.35 5.87
C ASP A 80 9.70 -10.78 7.28
N ILE A 81 10.58 -11.79 7.39
CA ILE A 81 11.19 -12.18 8.66
C ILE A 81 12.03 -11.02 9.23
N TRP A 82 12.83 -10.35 8.40
CA TRP A 82 13.60 -9.19 8.83
C TRP A 82 12.71 -8.09 9.39
N LEU A 83 11.62 -7.76 8.68
CA LEU A 83 10.65 -6.77 9.12
C LEU A 83 9.98 -7.18 10.43
N ALA A 84 9.54 -8.43 10.53
CA ALA A 84 8.91 -8.98 11.73
C ALA A 84 9.81 -8.79 12.96
N LEU A 85 11.10 -9.13 12.87
CA LEU A 85 12.05 -8.94 13.98
C LEU A 85 12.21 -7.47 14.43
N GLN A 86 11.93 -6.49 13.55
CA GLN A 86 11.94 -5.07 13.93
C GLN A 86 10.67 -4.65 14.67
N ILE A 87 9.50 -5.15 14.25
CA ILE A 87 8.20 -4.63 14.69
C ILE A 87 7.56 -5.46 15.79
N LEU A 88 7.79 -6.77 15.85
CA LEU A 88 7.17 -7.69 16.81
C LEU A 88 7.25 -7.20 18.26
N PRO A 89 8.36 -6.60 18.75
CA PRO A 89 8.41 -6.06 20.11
C PRO A 89 7.37 -4.97 20.46
N THR A 90 6.69 -4.43 19.45
CA THR A 90 5.68 -3.37 19.60
C THR A 90 4.27 -3.80 19.16
N GLN A 91 4.11 -5.04 18.68
CA GLN A 91 2.87 -5.53 18.10
C GLN A 91 2.27 -6.62 18.97
N LYS A 92 0.96 -6.56 19.22
CA LYS A 92 0.23 -7.67 19.83
C LYS A 92 0.13 -8.82 18.83
N ILE A 93 0.71 -9.97 19.15
CA ILE A 93 0.73 -11.15 18.28
C ILE A 93 -0.27 -12.23 18.71
N GLY A 94 -0.84 -12.12 19.91
CA GLY A 94 -1.87 -13.03 20.39
C GLY A 94 -1.33 -14.37 20.90
N LEU A 95 -0.11 -14.39 21.40
CA LEU A 95 0.46 -15.55 22.10
C LEU A 95 -0.14 -15.63 23.53
N VAL A 96 -0.15 -16.84 24.10
CA VAL A 96 -0.67 -17.04 25.46
C VAL A 96 0.17 -16.25 26.48
N GLN A 97 -0.49 -15.43 27.28
CA GLN A 97 0.13 -14.68 28.37
C GLN A 97 0.58 -15.62 29.50
N PRO A 98 1.75 -15.43 30.13
CA PRO A 98 2.69 -14.30 29.98
C PRO A 98 3.80 -14.51 28.94
N LEU A 99 3.72 -15.54 28.09
CA LEU A 99 4.80 -15.89 27.15
C LEU A 99 5.03 -14.80 26.10
N GLU A 100 3.97 -14.12 25.66
CA GLU A 100 4.08 -12.99 24.72
C GLU A 100 5.01 -11.89 25.27
N GLU A 101 4.76 -11.46 26.51
CA GLU A 101 5.56 -10.41 27.15
C GLU A 101 7.01 -10.85 27.34
N LEU A 102 7.22 -12.07 27.85
CA LEU A 102 8.56 -12.56 28.18
C LEU A 102 9.43 -12.81 26.95
N LEU A 103 8.85 -13.30 25.85
CA LEU A 103 9.60 -13.71 24.66
C LEU A 103 9.71 -12.61 23.60
N ILE A 104 8.74 -11.71 23.50
CA ILE A 104 8.62 -10.76 22.38
C ILE A 104 8.75 -9.31 22.84
N HIS A 105 8.10 -8.91 23.95
CA HIS A 105 8.01 -7.49 24.34
C HIS A 105 9.07 -7.05 25.37
N SER A 106 9.75 -7.99 26.03
CA SER A 106 10.71 -7.66 27.10
C SER A 106 12.12 -7.36 26.61
N PHE A 107 12.56 -8.01 25.52
CA PHE A 107 13.94 -7.93 25.04
C PHE A 107 14.00 -7.77 23.52
N PRO A 108 15.00 -7.04 22.99
CA PRO A 108 15.23 -7.00 21.55
C PRO A 108 15.45 -8.41 20.99
N LEU A 109 14.76 -8.72 19.90
CA LEU A 109 14.92 -10.01 19.24
C LEU A 109 16.31 -10.13 18.60
N PRO A 110 16.97 -11.31 18.68
CA PRO A 110 18.35 -11.45 18.25
C PRO A 110 18.51 -11.30 16.74
N SER A 111 19.27 -10.28 16.31
CA SER A 111 19.50 -9.97 14.90
C SER A 111 20.28 -11.05 14.13
N PHE A 112 21.05 -11.90 14.83
CA PHE A 112 21.79 -12.99 14.19
C PHE A 112 20.87 -14.04 13.53
N LEU A 113 19.60 -14.11 13.95
CA LEU A 113 18.61 -15.01 13.34
C LEU A 113 18.34 -14.68 11.87
N ILE A 114 18.45 -13.41 11.49
CA ILE A 114 18.17 -12.96 10.11
C ILE A 114 19.40 -12.43 9.38
N TRP A 115 20.53 -12.29 10.06
CA TRP A 115 21.75 -11.75 9.47
C TRP A 115 22.18 -12.42 8.16
N PRO A 116 22.19 -13.77 8.02
CA PRO A 116 22.53 -14.41 6.75
C PRO A 116 21.57 -14.03 5.61
N GLY A 117 20.26 -14.04 5.89
CA GLY A 117 19.24 -13.65 4.92
C GLY A 117 19.34 -12.17 4.51
N TYR A 118 19.50 -11.28 5.51
CA TYR A 118 19.74 -9.86 5.24
C TYR A 118 20.94 -9.65 4.32
N TYR A 119 22.01 -10.44 4.50
CA TYR A 119 23.19 -10.36 3.66
C TYR A 119 22.96 -10.85 2.22
N VAL A 120 22.07 -11.82 2.01
CA VAL A 120 21.62 -12.23 0.66
C VAL A 120 20.99 -11.03 -0.06
N LEU A 121 20.05 -10.33 0.60
CA LEU A 121 19.43 -9.14 0.02
C LEU A 121 20.42 -7.99 -0.19
N TYR A 122 21.35 -7.80 0.75
CA TYR A 122 22.43 -6.81 0.61
C TYR A 122 23.27 -7.06 -0.64
N ARG A 123 23.73 -8.31 -0.84
CA ARG A 123 24.55 -8.69 -2.02
C ARG A 123 23.77 -8.61 -3.32
N PHE A 124 22.48 -8.90 -3.29
CA PHE A 124 21.60 -8.70 -4.43
C PHE A 124 21.54 -7.22 -4.84
N ILE A 125 21.26 -6.30 -3.92
CA ILE A 125 21.24 -4.86 -4.23
C ILE A 125 22.63 -4.39 -4.67
N GLU A 126 23.69 -4.84 -4.00
CA GLU A 126 25.05 -4.48 -4.37
C GLU A 126 25.39 -4.83 -5.82
N LYS A 127 24.97 -6.02 -6.27
CA LYS A 127 25.31 -6.54 -7.59
C LYS A 127 24.34 -6.09 -8.68
N HIS A 128 23.04 -6.17 -8.41
CA HIS A 128 21.98 -5.98 -9.40
C HIS A 128 21.34 -4.59 -9.32
N GLY A 129 21.40 -3.92 -8.16
CA GLY A 129 20.96 -2.52 -7.97
C GLY A 129 22.10 -1.50 -8.11
N ALA A 130 23.22 -1.88 -8.73
CA ALA A 130 24.46 -1.10 -8.74
C ALA A 130 24.29 0.32 -9.32
N GLU A 131 23.39 0.52 -10.29
CA GLU A 131 23.12 1.85 -10.86
C GLU A 131 22.45 2.80 -9.85
N ALA A 132 21.50 2.29 -9.06
CA ALA A 132 20.85 3.09 -8.02
C ALA A 132 21.84 3.42 -6.89
N VAL A 133 22.71 2.47 -6.53
CA VAL A 133 23.78 2.67 -5.54
C VAL A 133 24.81 3.70 -6.03
N ALA A 134 25.31 3.56 -7.26
CA ALA A 134 26.25 4.49 -7.87
C ALA A 134 25.66 5.91 -7.99
N TYR A 135 24.35 6.03 -8.25
CA TYR A 135 23.66 7.31 -8.26
C TYR A 135 23.64 7.96 -6.88
N ALA A 136 23.37 7.21 -5.82
CA ALA A 136 23.42 7.72 -4.45
C ALA A 136 24.83 8.21 -4.07
N GLU A 137 25.87 7.49 -4.50
CA GLU A 137 27.26 7.92 -4.32
C GLU A 137 27.56 9.21 -5.10
N ALA A 138 27.25 9.24 -6.39
CA ALA A 138 27.62 10.33 -7.28
C ALA A 138 26.84 11.63 -7.02
N GLN A 139 25.55 11.54 -6.71
CA GLN A 139 24.68 12.71 -6.59
C GLN A 139 24.52 13.20 -5.14
N HIS A 140 24.69 12.31 -4.15
CA HIS A 140 24.42 12.62 -2.75
C HIS A 140 25.61 12.37 -1.83
N GLY A 141 26.74 11.84 -2.33
CA GLY A 141 27.93 11.57 -1.53
C GLY A 141 27.72 10.50 -0.45
N ILE A 142 26.68 9.67 -0.59
CA ILE A 142 26.36 8.60 0.38
C ILE A 142 27.22 7.39 0.05
N GLY A 143 28.08 6.95 0.97
CA GLY A 143 28.95 5.80 0.71
C GLY A 143 28.17 4.52 0.37
N LYS A 144 28.73 3.69 -0.52
CA LYS A 144 28.12 2.44 -1.01
C LYS A 144 27.35 1.62 0.04
N LYS A 145 27.99 1.34 1.18
CA LYS A 145 27.40 0.55 2.27
C LYS A 145 26.13 1.22 2.82
N ASP A 146 26.17 2.52 3.05
CA ASP A 146 25.04 3.25 3.61
C ASP A 146 23.93 3.39 2.58
N ALA A 147 24.27 3.58 1.30
CA ALA A 147 23.31 3.59 0.21
C ALA A 147 22.52 2.27 0.15
N ILE A 148 23.22 1.13 0.14
CA ILE A 148 22.57 -0.20 0.11
C ILE A 148 21.69 -0.42 1.34
N ASN A 149 22.16 -0.11 2.54
CA ASN A 149 21.36 -0.28 3.76
C ASN A 149 20.14 0.65 3.80
N ASN A 150 20.26 1.89 3.34
CA ASN A 150 19.12 2.79 3.21
C ASN A 150 18.10 2.26 2.19
N MET A 151 18.58 1.71 1.07
CA MET A 151 17.70 1.10 0.07
C MET A 151 16.96 -0.13 0.64
N LEU A 152 17.66 -1.02 1.37
CA LEU A 152 17.02 -2.15 2.04
C LEU A 152 15.98 -1.70 3.07
N PHE A 153 16.29 -0.66 3.85
CA PHE A 153 15.37 -0.12 4.85
C PHE A 153 14.14 0.52 4.20
N VAL A 154 14.31 1.24 3.10
CA VAL A 154 13.18 1.79 2.32
C VAL A 154 12.35 0.65 1.70
N LEU A 155 13.01 -0.31 1.06
CA LEU A 155 12.37 -1.47 0.43
C LEU A 155 11.54 -2.26 1.45
N GLY A 156 12.14 -2.67 2.57
CA GLY A 156 11.52 -3.54 3.57
C GLY A 156 10.59 -2.83 4.53
N PHE A 157 11.09 -1.82 5.23
CA PHE A 157 10.37 -1.21 6.34
C PHE A 157 9.33 -0.20 5.87
N ASN A 158 9.74 0.71 4.98
CA ASN A 158 8.88 1.83 4.58
C ASN A 158 7.87 1.42 3.51
N ALA A 159 8.32 0.76 2.44
CA ALA A 159 7.51 0.46 1.27
C ALA A 159 6.80 -0.90 1.42
N PHE A 160 7.55 -2.00 1.50
CA PHE A 160 6.98 -3.35 1.62
C PHE A 160 6.09 -3.48 2.85
N GLY A 161 6.57 -3.08 4.04
CA GLY A 161 5.77 -3.08 5.26
C GLY A 161 4.50 -2.22 5.15
N GLY A 162 4.64 -0.98 4.67
CA GLY A 162 3.49 -0.08 4.49
C GLY A 162 2.42 -0.63 3.54
N PHE A 163 2.82 -1.12 2.35
CA PHE A 163 1.88 -1.70 1.38
C PHE A 163 1.28 -3.03 1.86
N SER A 164 2.06 -3.87 2.55
CA SER A 164 1.59 -5.16 3.06
C SER A 164 0.54 -5.03 4.16
N VAL A 165 0.51 -3.89 4.85
CA VAL A 165 -0.58 -3.54 5.78
C VAL A 165 -1.73 -2.89 5.00
N PHE A 166 -1.45 -1.84 4.23
CA PHE A 166 -2.48 -0.99 3.63
C PHE A 166 -3.35 -1.69 2.57
N LEU A 167 -2.71 -2.35 1.60
CA LEU A 167 -3.41 -2.86 0.42
C LEU A 167 -4.39 -3.99 0.75
N PRO A 168 -4.08 -4.94 1.66
CA PRO A 168 -5.07 -5.92 2.09
C PRO A 168 -6.33 -5.30 2.71
N PHE A 169 -6.19 -4.30 3.58
CA PHE A 169 -7.36 -3.64 4.17
C PHE A 169 -8.20 -2.91 3.12
N LEU A 170 -7.56 -2.28 2.13
CA LEU A 170 -8.26 -1.65 1.02
C LEU A 170 -9.05 -2.68 0.19
N VAL A 171 -8.41 -3.79 -0.20
CA VAL A 171 -9.04 -4.87 -0.98
C VAL A 171 -10.19 -5.50 -0.20
N ALA A 172 -9.99 -5.81 1.08
CA ALA A 172 -11.04 -6.36 1.94
C ALA A 172 -12.23 -5.39 2.09
N LYS A 173 -11.96 -4.10 2.30
CA LYS A 173 -13.01 -3.10 2.48
C LYS A 173 -13.88 -2.95 1.22
N VAL A 174 -13.26 -2.90 0.05
CA VAL A 174 -13.98 -2.85 -1.23
C VAL A 174 -14.69 -4.18 -1.51
N GLY A 175 -14.02 -5.31 -1.26
CA GLY A 175 -14.58 -6.66 -1.41
C GLY A 175 -15.78 -6.95 -0.51
N GLY A 176 -15.96 -6.22 0.60
CA GLY A 176 -17.13 -6.28 1.47
C GLY A 176 -18.26 -5.30 1.14
N ALA A 177 -18.09 -4.40 0.17
CA ALA A 177 -19.04 -3.30 -0.12
C ALA A 177 -19.67 -3.39 -1.53
N PRO A 178 -20.78 -4.13 -1.73
CA PRO A 178 -21.34 -4.41 -3.06
C PRO A 178 -21.72 -3.16 -3.87
N ALA A 179 -22.43 -2.21 -3.26
CA ALA A 179 -22.81 -0.96 -3.92
C ALA A 179 -21.60 -0.09 -4.31
N LEU A 180 -20.52 -0.16 -3.53
CA LEU A 180 -19.28 0.54 -3.85
C LEU A 180 -18.56 -0.14 -5.02
N ARG A 181 -18.47 -1.47 -5.03
CA ARG A 181 -17.80 -2.22 -6.11
C ARG A 181 -18.38 -1.90 -7.48
N GLU A 182 -19.70 -1.85 -7.59
CA GLU A 182 -20.38 -1.48 -8.83
C GLU A 182 -19.97 -0.08 -9.31
N ARG A 183 -20.04 0.93 -8.43
CA ARG A 183 -19.67 2.31 -8.77
C ARG A 183 -18.20 2.45 -9.15
N LEU A 184 -17.29 1.80 -8.42
CA LEU A 184 -15.86 1.80 -8.72
C LEU A 184 -15.57 1.11 -10.05
N ARG A 185 -16.21 -0.03 -10.32
CA ARG A 185 -16.10 -0.75 -11.59
C ARG A 185 -16.51 0.13 -12.77
N ASP A 186 -17.64 0.82 -12.64
CA ASP A 186 -18.17 1.66 -13.71
C ASP A 186 -17.31 2.90 -13.95
N GLU A 187 -16.75 3.50 -12.90
CA GLU A 187 -15.74 4.57 -13.03
C GLU A 187 -14.48 4.07 -13.73
N VAL A 188 -13.88 2.98 -13.24
CA VAL A 188 -12.66 2.40 -13.81
C VAL A 188 -12.87 2.06 -15.29
N ARG A 189 -13.99 1.42 -15.65
CA ARG A 189 -14.26 1.04 -17.04
C ARG A 189 -14.42 2.23 -17.97
N ARG A 190 -15.09 3.29 -17.52
CA ARG A 190 -15.20 4.54 -18.28
C ARG A 190 -13.83 5.17 -18.50
N ALA A 191 -13.00 5.23 -17.45
CA ALA A 191 -11.64 5.74 -17.54
C ALA A 191 -10.72 4.94 -18.48
N MET A 192 -11.05 3.68 -18.77
CA MET A 192 -10.26 2.81 -19.67
C MET A 192 -10.69 2.85 -21.14
N VAL A 193 -11.80 3.51 -21.48
CA VAL A 193 -12.27 3.58 -22.87
C VAL A 193 -11.22 4.26 -23.74
N GLY A 194 -10.78 3.58 -24.80
CA GLY A 194 -9.78 4.09 -25.74
C GLY A 194 -8.33 4.04 -25.25
N LYS A 195 -8.05 3.40 -24.09
CA LYS A 195 -6.69 3.26 -23.53
C LYS A 195 -6.07 1.87 -23.73
N ASP A 196 -6.75 0.94 -24.41
CA ASP A 196 -6.33 -0.45 -24.67
C ASP A 196 -5.81 -1.22 -23.42
N GLY A 197 -6.30 -0.86 -22.23
CA GLY A 197 -5.87 -1.45 -20.96
C GLY A 197 -4.54 -0.92 -20.42
N GLU A 198 -3.91 0.03 -21.10
CA GLU A 198 -2.72 0.74 -20.67
C GLU A 198 -3.11 1.98 -19.86
N PHE A 199 -2.72 2.05 -18.59
CA PHE A 199 -2.96 3.20 -17.73
C PHE A 199 -1.87 3.35 -16.67
N GLY A 200 -1.82 4.54 -16.07
CA GLY A 200 -0.86 4.87 -15.03
C GLY A 200 -1.35 6.01 -14.15
N PHE A 201 -0.40 6.71 -13.51
CA PHE A 201 -0.69 7.75 -12.51
C PHE A 201 -1.60 8.88 -13.02
N ALA A 202 -1.41 9.36 -14.25
CA ALA A 202 -2.28 10.38 -14.84
C ALA A 202 -3.75 9.93 -14.87
N THR A 203 -4.03 8.75 -15.44
CA THR A 203 -5.38 8.19 -15.51
C THR A 203 -6.04 8.05 -14.13
N VAL A 204 -5.34 7.51 -13.14
CA VAL A 204 -5.94 7.32 -11.80
C VAL A 204 -6.15 8.63 -11.03
N ARG A 205 -5.41 9.69 -11.38
CA ARG A 205 -5.56 11.02 -10.77
C ARG A 205 -6.68 11.83 -11.42
N GLU A 206 -6.78 11.78 -12.75
CA GLU A 206 -7.65 12.66 -13.54
C GLU A 206 -9.02 12.01 -13.81
N ASP A 207 -9.04 10.70 -14.07
CA ASP A 207 -10.22 10.00 -14.59
C ASP A 207 -10.92 9.10 -13.55
N MET A 208 -10.36 8.95 -12.34
CA MET A 208 -10.88 8.06 -11.29
C MET A 208 -11.03 8.72 -9.90
N PRO A 209 -11.80 9.82 -9.80
CA PRO A 209 -11.93 10.54 -8.54
C PRO A 209 -12.57 9.71 -7.42
N LEU A 210 -13.53 8.82 -7.69
CA LEU A 210 -14.14 7.96 -6.66
C LEU A 210 -13.17 6.88 -6.17
N VAL A 211 -12.39 6.25 -7.04
CA VAL A 211 -11.30 5.34 -6.65
C VAL A 211 -10.32 6.07 -5.73
N ARG A 212 -9.89 7.27 -6.13
CA ARG A 212 -8.93 8.05 -5.33
C ARG A 212 -9.51 8.46 -3.98
N SER A 213 -10.74 8.95 -3.94
CA SER A 213 -11.46 9.27 -2.70
C SER A 213 -11.63 8.04 -1.80
N THR A 214 -11.87 6.86 -2.38
CA THR A 214 -11.95 5.59 -1.62
C THR A 214 -10.61 5.22 -0.98
N VAL A 215 -9.50 5.40 -1.70
CA VAL A 215 -8.14 5.20 -1.17
C VAL A 215 -7.85 6.16 -0.02
N TYR A 216 -8.20 7.44 -0.17
CA TYR A 216 -8.06 8.43 0.90
C TYR A 216 -8.92 8.09 2.12
N GLU A 217 -10.15 7.65 1.93
CA GLU A 217 -11.02 7.24 3.04
C GLU A 217 -10.48 6.01 3.77
N MET A 218 -9.87 5.08 3.05
CA MET A 218 -9.19 3.95 3.66
C MET A 218 -7.98 4.39 4.51
N LEU A 219 -7.17 5.32 4.01
CA LEU A 219 -6.04 5.88 4.76
C LEU A 219 -6.48 6.70 5.98
N ARG A 220 -7.62 7.41 5.89
CA ARG A 220 -8.22 8.14 7.00
C ARG A 220 -8.70 7.18 8.09
N MET A 221 -9.46 6.17 7.69
CA MET A 221 -10.04 5.21 8.61
C MET A 221 -8.97 4.31 9.20
N GLN A 222 -8.03 3.82 8.42
CA GLN A 222 -7.06 2.83 8.87
C GLN A 222 -5.65 3.19 8.42
N PRO A 223 -5.04 4.22 9.04
CA PRO A 223 -3.67 4.59 8.74
C PRO A 223 -2.73 3.41 9.03
N PRO A 224 -1.88 3.01 8.06
CA PRO A 224 -1.00 1.84 8.22
C PRO A 224 -0.02 1.97 9.38
N VAL A 225 0.38 3.20 9.72
CA VAL A 225 1.25 3.51 10.85
C VAL A 225 0.48 4.44 11.78
N PRO A 226 -0.14 3.94 12.86
CA PRO A 226 -1.09 4.73 13.65
C PRO A 226 -0.45 5.60 14.73
N LEU A 227 0.83 5.41 15.06
CA LEU A 227 1.53 6.15 16.11
C LEU A 227 2.62 7.04 15.53
N GLN A 228 2.64 8.31 15.94
CA GLN A 228 3.68 9.27 15.58
C GLN A 228 4.29 9.87 16.85
N PHE A 229 5.60 10.03 16.84
CA PHE A 229 6.34 10.54 17.99
C PHE A 229 7.10 11.81 17.61
N GLY A 230 7.15 12.75 18.55
CA GLY A 230 7.95 13.97 18.43
C GLY A 230 8.51 14.37 19.78
N ARG A 231 9.78 14.77 19.83
CA ARG A 231 10.39 15.33 21.04
C ARG A 231 10.35 16.85 20.99
N ALA A 232 9.77 17.47 22.00
CA ALA A 232 9.71 18.92 22.13
C ALA A 232 11.12 19.51 22.16
N ARG A 233 11.41 20.48 21.28
CA ARG A 233 12.72 21.16 21.21
C ARG A 233 12.81 22.43 22.05
N ARG A 234 11.67 22.94 22.49
CA ARG A 234 11.51 24.14 23.30
C ARG A 234 10.19 24.04 24.04
N ASP A 235 10.00 24.88 25.05
CA ASP A 235 8.72 25.01 25.74
C ASP A 235 7.67 25.63 24.80
N PHE A 236 6.45 25.11 24.83
CA PHE A 236 5.30 25.66 24.10
C PHE A 236 3.98 25.27 24.74
N VAL A 237 2.89 25.86 24.25
CA VAL A 237 1.52 25.53 24.68
C VAL A 237 0.83 24.74 23.57
N LEU A 238 0.44 23.51 23.84
CA LEU A 238 -0.41 22.69 22.98
C LEU A 238 -1.88 22.99 23.28
N ARG A 239 -2.72 23.13 22.24
CA ARG A 239 -4.15 23.44 22.39
C ARG A 239 -5.01 22.34 21.76
N SER A 240 -6.17 22.08 22.34
CA SER A 240 -7.18 21.18 21.80
C SER A 240 -8.54 21.88 21.65
N HIS A 241 -9.52 21.16 21.11
CA HIS A 241 -10.92 21.60 21.08
C HIS A 241 -11.43 21.97 22.49
N GLY A 242 -12.45 22.84 22.55
CA GLY A 242 -13.01 23.33 23.82
C GLY A 242 -12.15 24.37 24.56
N GLY A 243 -11.04 24.82 23.96
CA GLY A 243 -10.19 25.89 24.51
C GLY A 243 -9.17 25.42 25.56
N ALA A 244 -9.04 24.12 25.78
CA ALA A 244 -8.03 23.57 26.68
C ALA A 244 -6.61 23.81 26.15
N ALA A 245 -5.68 24.04 27.07
CA ALA A 245 -4.29 24.37 26.79
C ALA A 245 -3.36 23.63 27.77
N TYR A 246 -2.29 23.07 27.24
CA TYR A 246 -1.34 22.23 27.96
C TYR A 246 0.07 22.79 27.76
N GLN A 247 0.77 23.06 28.85
CA GLN A 247 2.18 23.42 28.79
C GLN A 247 3.00 22.16 28.47
N VAL A 248 3.81 22.23 27.43
CA VAL A 248 4.76 21.18 27.04
C VAL A 248 6.16 21.75 27.20
N SER A 249 6.99 21.06 27.96
CA SER A 249 8.36 21.43 28.26
C SER A 249 9.32 20.86 27.23
N ALA A 250 10.45 21.52 27.00
CA ALA A 250 11.53 21.01 26.18
C ALA A 250 11.98 19.62 26.69
N GLY A 251 12.17 18.68 25.76
CA GLY A 251 12.57 17.31 26.07
C GLY A 251 11.42 16.32 26.23
N GLU A 252 10.19 16.78 26.47
CA GLU A 252 9.02 15.89 26.54
C GLU A 252 8.77 15.16 25.22
N VAL A 253 8.38 13.88 25.30
CA VAL A 253 8.04 13.06 24.14
C VAL A 253 6.52 13.08 23.96
N LEU A 254 6.08 13.68 22.86
CA LEU A 254 4.70 13.65 22.43
C LEU A 254 4.45 12.38 21.62
N CYS A 255 3.26 11.82 21.81
CA CYS A 255 2.73 10.70 21.06
C CYS A 255 1.36 11.09 20.51
N GLY A 256 1.20 10.99 19.19
CA GLY A 256 -0.08 11.13 18.51
C GLY A 256 -0.58 9.77 18.06
N TYR A 257 -1.84 9.45 18.36
CA TYR A 257 -2.53 8.29 17.82
C TYR A 257 -3.44 8.76 16.67
N GLN A 258 -2.94 8.59 15.44
CA GLN A 258 -3.51 9.11 14.21
C GLN A 258 -4.98 8.74 13.96
N PRO A 259 -5.45 7.51 14.26
CA PRO A 259 -6.86 7.15 14.09
C PRO A 259 -7.82 8.08 14.83
N LEU A 260 -7.48 8.55 16.04
CA LEU A 260 -8.34 9.51 16.75
C LEU A 260 -8.34 10.88 16.09
N ALA A 261 -7.18 11.36 15.63
CA ALA A 261 -7.08 12.66 14.95
C ALA A 261 -7.81 12.66 13.60
N MET A 262 -7.74 11.56 12.83
CA MET A 262 -8.38 11.45 11.52
C MET A 262 -9.83 10.97 11.57
N ARG A 263 -10.37 10.71 12.76
CA ARG A 263 -11.78 10.45 13.03
C ARG A 263 -12.34 11.44 14.05
N ASP A 264 -11.77 12.63 14.11
CA ASP A 264 -12.27 13.69 14.99
C ASP A 264 -13.65 14.18 14.51
N PRO A 265 -14.72 14.06 15.31
CA PRO A 265 -16.07 14.54 14.94
C PRO A 265 -16.15 16.06 14.75
N GLU A 266 -15.21 16.84 15.28
CA GLU A 266 -15.14 18.29 15.05
C GLU A 266 -14.61 18.63 13.64
N VAL A 267 -14.01 17.65 12.96
CA VAL A 267 -13.41 17.81 11.62
C VAL A 267 -14.19 17.02 10.56
N PHE A 268 -14.60 15.80 10.87
CA PHE A 268 -15.24 14.89 9.93
C PHE A 268 -16.66 14.55 10.35
N GLU A 269 -17.63 14.87 9.49
CA GLU A 269 -18.99 14.35 9.65
C GLU A 269 -19.03 12.83 9.52
N ARG A 270 -19.83 12.14 10.36
CA ARG A 270 -19.89 10.67 10.40
C ARG A 270 -18.48 10.06 10.45
N PRO A 271 -17.67 10.40 11.47
CA PRO A 271 -16.22 10.15 11.46
C PRO A 271 -15.87 8.65 11.52
N GLU A 272 -16.74 7.84 12.10
CA GLU A 272 -16.57 6.38 12.21
C GLU A 272 -17.13 5.61 10.99
N GLU A 273 -17.86 6.29 10.11
CA GLU A 273 -18.37 5.68 8.88
C GLU A 273 -17.32 5.75 7.76
N PHE A 274 -17.21 4.67 7.01
CA PHE A 274 -16.45 4.66 5.76
C PHE A 274 -17.32 5.28 4.65
N VAL A 275 -16.98 6.50 4.24
CA VAL A 275 -17.72 7.28 3.23
C VAL A 275 -16.83 7.41 1.98
N PRO A 276 -17.02 6.57 0.94
CA PRO A 276 -16.13 6.52 -0.22
C PRO A 276 -16.05 7.85 -1.00
N GLU A 277 -17.13 8.63 -0.99
CA GLU A 277 -17.23 9.93 -1.64
C GLU A 277 -16.74 11.11 -0.80
N ARG A 278 -16.18 10.89 0.41
CA ARG A 278 -15.84 11.96 1.37
C ARG A 278 -14.93 13.05 0.80
N PHE A 279 -14.01 12.68 -0.09
CA PHE A 279 -13.01 13.59 -0.64
C PHE A 279 -13.34 14.05 -2.07
N LEU A 280 -14.60 13.89 -2.50
CA LEU A 280 -15.07 14.38 -3.80
C LEU A 280 -15.50 15.85 -3.74
N GLY A 281 -15.30 16.55 -4.86
CA GLY A 281 -15.65 17.97 -5.00
C GLY A 281 -14.77 18.90 -4.16
N ASP A 282 -14.99 20.20 -4.31
CA ASP A 282 -14.12 21.21 -3.70
C ASP A 282 -14.13 21.17 -2.16
N GLU A 283 -15.29 20.94 -1.54
CA GLU A 283 -15.40 20.82 -0.08
C GLU A 283 -14.72 19.54 0.44
N GLY A 284 -14.91 18.40 -0.24
CA GLY A 284 -14.22 17.16 0.10
C GLY A 284 -12.70 17.27 -0.06
N ALA A 285 -12.24 17.96 -1.11
CA ALA A 285 -10.81 18.19 -1.35
C ALA A 285 -10.16 19.03 -0.22
N ARG A 286 -10.88 19.98 0.38
CA ARG A 286 -10.37 20.74 1.54
C ARG A 286 -10.10 19.86 2.75
N LEU A 287 -10.85 18.78 2.94
CA LEU A 287 -10.65 17.85 4.05
C LEU A 287 -9.31 17.10 3.98
N LEU A 288 -8.64 17.06 2.81
CA LEU A 288 -7.32 16.43 2.66
C LEU A 288 -6.25 17.10 3.55
N GLN A 289 -6.43 18.36 3.97
CA GLN A 289 -5.52 19.00 4.93
C GLN A 289 -5.53 18.32 6.31
N HIS A 290 -6.57 17.53 6.62
CA HIS A 290 -6.73 16.78 7.86
C HIS A 290 -6.44 15.28 7.69
N LEU A 291 -5.90 14.89 6.54
CA LEU A 291 -5.47 13.52 6.28
C LEU A 291 -3.96 13.42 6.52
N PHE A 292 -3.54 12.67 7.55
CA PHE A 292 -2.17 12.68 8.08
C PHE A 292 -1.39 11.38 7.91
N TRP A 293 -1.91 10.39 7.18
CA TRP A 293 -1.30 9.05 7.04
C TRP A 293 0.20 9.07 6.67
N SER A 294 0.63 10.11 5.96
CA SER A 294 2.00 10.31 5.50
C SER A 294 2.90 11.04 6.51
N ASN A 295 2.48 11.22 7.76
CA ASN A 295 3.14 12.05 8.78
C ASN A 295 3.20 13.56 8.41
N GLY A 296 2.14 14.02 7.77
CA GLY A 296 1.90 15.42 7.38
C GLY A 296 0.57 15.53 6.63
N PRO A 297 -0.01 16.75 6.51
CA PRO A 297 -1.23 16.94 5.72
C PRO A 297 -1.07 16.38 4.31
N GLU A 298 -2.12 15.74 3.76
CA GLU A 298 -2.10 15.24 2.38
C GLU A 298 -1.91 16.37 1.36
N THR A 299 -2.29 17.60 1.71
CA THR A 299 -2.05 18.80 0.88
C THR A 299 -0.59 19.31 0.93
N ALA A 300 0.24 18.82 1.86
CA ALA A 300 1.64 19.19 1.98
C ALA A 300 2.56 18.31 1.12
N GLN A 301 3.75 18.84 0.79
CA GLN A 301 4.75 18.13 -0.01
C GLN A 301 5.88 17.58 0.86
N PRO A 302 6.30 16.32 0.67
CA PRO A 302 7.48 15.79 1.33
C PRO A 302 8.75 16.46 0.81
N GLY A 303 9.72 16.69 1.70
CA GLY A 303 10.99 17.28 1.31
C GLY A 303 12.06 17.15 2.39
N PRO A 304 13.34 17.47 2.07
CA PRO A 304 14.46 17.30 3.00
C PRO A 304 14.30 18.04 4.33
N GLY A 305 13.50 19.12 4.36
CA GLY A 305 13.23 19.92 5.56
C GLY A 305 12.11 19.39 6.46
N ASN A 306 11.44 18.30 6.09
CA ASN A 306 10.37 17.70 6.90
C ASN A 306 10.55 16.18 7.05
N LYS A 307 9.61 15.56 7.76
CA LYS A 307 9.60 14.10 8.03
C LYS A 307 8.36 13.43 7.43
N GLN A 308 7.76 14.05 6.42
CA GLN A 308 6.64 13.45 5.69
C GLN A 308 7.15 12.29 4.83
N CYS A 309 6.31 11.29 4.60
CA CYS A 309 6.62 10.13 3.77
C CYS A 309 7.13 10.57 2.39
N ALA A 310 8.36 10.17 2.07
CA ALA A 310 9.00 10.47 0.79
C ALA A 310 8.18 9.96 -0.42
N ALA A 311 7.41 8.89 -0.24
CA ALA A 311 6.63 8.28 -1.32
C ALA A 311 5.14 8.67 -1.29
N LYS A 312 4.73 9.74 -0.58
CA LYS A 312 3.32 10.11 -0.36
C LYS A 312 2.43 9.92 -1.60
N GLU A 313 2.73 10.64 -2.68
CA GLU A 313 1.94 10.60 -3.92
C GLU A 313 1.93 9.21 -4.56
N VAL A 314 3.11 8.57 -4.59
CA VAL A 314 3.32 7.27 -5.23
C VAL A 314 2.51 6.18 -4.54
N VAL A 315 2.37 6.22 -3.21
CA VAL A 315 1.57 5.24 -2.46
C VAL A 315 0.09 5.33 -2.83
N VAL A 316 -0.47 6.55 -2.86
CA VAL A 316 -1.88 6.78 -3.19
C VAL A 316 -2.17 6.30 -4.61
N ASP A 317 -1.32 6.69 -5.58
CA ASP A 317 -1.51 6.31 -6.97
C ASP A 317 -1.38 4.79 -7.17
N THR A 318 -0.43 4.15 -6.51
CA THR A 318 -0.24 2.69 -6.57
C THR A 318 -1.46 1.94 -6.03
N ALA A 319 -2.04 2.41 -4.93
CA ALA A 319 -3.26 1.82 -4.38
C ALA A 319 -4.47 2.02 -5.30
N CYS A 320 -4.60 3.19 -5.94
CA CYS A 320 -5.62 3.43 -6.97
C CYS A 320 -5.43 2.47 -8.15
N MET A 321 -4.18 2.27 -8.59
CA MET A 321 -3.87 1.33 -9.68
C MET A 321 -4.24 -0.12 -9.33
N LEU A 322 -4.06 -0.55 -8.07
CA LEU A 322 -4.47 -1.89 -7.64
C LEU A 322 -5.98 -2.09 -7.80
N LEU A 323 -6.78 -1.13 -7.31
CA LEU A 323 -8.23 -1.17 -7.47
C LEU A 323 -8.64 -1.14 -8.94
N ALA A 324 -8.00 -0.27 -9.73
CA ALA A 324 -8.23 -0.21 -11.17
C ALA A 324 -7.92 -1.53 -11.88
N GLU A 325 -6.82 -2.21 -11.54
CA GLU A 325 -6.49 -3.54 -12.09
C GLU A 325 -7.53 -4.60 -11.71
N LEU A 326 -7.99 -4.62 -10.45
CA LEU A 326 -9.05 -5.54 -10.01
C LEU A 326 -10.33 -5.34 -10.85
N PHE A 327 -10.81 -4.10 -11.01
CA PHE A 327 -12.02 -3.82 -11.77
C PHE A 327 -11.85 -3.86 -13.30
N ARG A 328 -10.61 -3.75 -13.78
CA ARG A 328 -10.27 -4.02 -15.18
C ARG A 328 -10.40 -5.51 -15.51
N ARG A 329 -10.01 -6.38 -14.57
CA ARG A 329 -9.97 -7.84 -14.73
C ARG A 329 -11.29 -8.53 -14.35
N TYR A 330 -12.00 -8.04 -13.35
CA TYR A 330 -13.21 -8.68 -12.80
C TYR A 330 -14.47 -7.82 -12.99
N ASP A 331 -15.59 -8.47 -13.31
CA ASP A 331 -16.94 -7.89 -13.25
C ASP A 331 -17.41 -7.76 -11.81
N ASP A 332 -17.06 -8.69 -10.93
CA ASP A 332 -17.37 -8.59 -9.50
C ASP A 332 -16.41 -9.49 -8.72
N PHE A 333 -16.21 -9.17 -7.44
CA PHE A 333 -15.45 -9.98 -6.51
C PHE A 333 -15.95 -9.77 -5.08
N GLU A 334 -15.85 -10.80 -4.25
CA GLU A 334 -16.15 -10.72 -2.81
C GLU A 334 -14.94 -11.20 -2.02
N VAL A 335 -14.71 -10.58 -0.87
CA VAL A 335 -13.57 -10.88 0.01
C VAL A 335 -14.07 -11.14 1.42
N GLU A 336 -13.57 -12.22 2.02
CA GLU A 336 -13.70 -12.51 3.44
C GLU A 336 -12.31 -12.64 4.05
N GLY A 337 -11.99 -11.79 5.03
CA GLY A 337 -10.64 -11.67 5.56
C GLY A 337 -9.64 -11.29 4.46
N THR A 338 -8.70 -12.19 4.18
CA THR A 338 -7.67 -12.01 3.13
C THR A 338 -7.84 -12.98 1.95
N SER A 339 -9.06 -13.49 1.75
CA SER A 339 -9.37 -14.43 0.68
C SER A 339 -10.48 -13.91 -0.20
N PHE A 340 -10.32 -14.05 -1.51
CA PHE A 340 -11.44 -13.92 -2.43
C PHE A 340 -12.35 -15.13 -2.25
N THR A 341 -13.65 -14.89 -2.09
CA THR A 341 -14.70 -15.93 -1.98
C THR A 341 -15.63 -15.93 -3.19
N LYS A 342 -15.47 -14.93 -4.07
CA LYS A 342 -16.12 -14.82 -5.38
C LYS A 342 -15.19 -14.07 -6.32
N LEU A 343 -15.01 -14.59 -7.53
CA LEU A 343 -14.30 -13.94 -8.62
C LEU A 343 -15.10 -14.14 -9.91
N VAL A 344 -15.68 -13.06 -10.43
CA VAL A 344 -16.37 -13.06 -11.72
C VAL A 344 -15.45 -12.37 -12.72
N LYS A 345 -14.82 -13.13 -13.61
CA LYS A 345 -13.95 -12.57 -14.65
C LYS A 345 -14.76 -11.66 -15.57
N ARG A 346 -14.14 -10.56 -15.99
CA ARG A 346 -14.74 -9.62 -16.93
C ARG A 346 -15.17 -10.34 -18.20
N GLN A 347 -16.44 -10.26 -18.52
CA GLN A 347 -16.95 -10.68 -19.82
C GLN A 347 -16.62 -9.62 -20.86
N ALA A 348 -16.27 -10.06 -22.08
CA ALA A 348 -16.10 -9.13 -23.19
C ALA A 348 -17.43 -8.38 -23.39
N SER A 349 -17.38 -7.05 -23.39
CA SER A 349 -18.55 -6.28 -23.81
C SER A 349 -18.88 -6.72 -25.24
N PRO A 350 -20.14 -7.09 -25.55
CA PRO A 350 -20.50 -7.40 -26.92
C PRO A 350 -20.10 -6.22 -27.80
N SER A 351 -19.50 -6.50 -28.95
CA SER A 351 -19.19 -5.43 -29.91
C SER A 351 -20.48 -4.66 -30.24
N VAL A 352 -20.38 -3.41 -30.66
CA VAL A 352 -21.55 -2.62 -31.10
C VAL A 352 -22.37 -3.40 -32.16
N ALA A 353 -21.72 -4.23 -32.99
CA ALA A 353 -22.36 -5.12 -33.93
C ALA A 353 -23.12 -6.29 -33.27
N GLN A 354 -22.59 -6.88 -32.19
CA GLN A 354 -23.25 -7.94 -31.42
C GLN A 354 -24.42 -7.42 -30.57
N ALA A 355 -24.31 -6.20 -30.03
CA ALA A 355 -25.39 -5.54 -29.31
C ALA A 355 -26.55 -5.15 -30.27
N ALA A 356 -26.22 -4.66 -31.47
CA ALA A 356 -27.22 -4.38 -32.51
C ALA A 356 -27.88 -5.66 -33.05
N ALA A 357 -27.13 -6.75 -33.22
CA ALA A 357 -27.69 -8.05 -33.63
C ALA A 357 -28.62 -8.66 -32.57
N ALA A 358 -28.30 -8.51 -31.28
CA ALA A 358 -29.17 -8.96 -30.19
C ALA A 358 -30.46 -8.12 -30.09
N ALA A 359 -30.39 -6.81 -30.35
CA ALA A 359 -31.56 -5.93 -30.38
C ALA A 359 -32.44 -6.16 -31.63
N GLY A 360 -31.84 -6.52 -32.77
CA GLY A 360 -32.56 -6.85 -34.01
C GLY A 360 -33.18 -8.25 -34.04
N ALA A 361 -32.80 -9.15 -33.13
CA ALA A 361 -33.39 -10.49 -32.99
C ALA A 361 -34.60 -10.53 -32.03
N GLN A 362 -34.92 -9.41 -31.38
CA GLN A 362 -36.09 -9.24 -30.51
C GLN A 362 -37.25 -8.47 -31.17
N GLN A 363 -37.13 -8.15 -32.46
CA GLN A 363 -38.23 -7.70 -33.33
C GLN A 363 -38.53 -8.79 -34.36
#